data_AF-A0A2P6G335-F1
#
_entry.id   AF-A0A2P6G335-F1
#
_cell.length_a   1.000
_cell.length_b   1.000
_cell.length_c   1.000
_cell.angle_alpha   90.00
_cell.angle_beta   90.00
_cell.angle_gamma   90.00
#
_symmetry.space_group_name_H-M   'P 1'
#
loop_
_entity.id
_entity.type
_entity.pdbx_description
1 polymer ?
#
loop_
_entity_poly.entity_id
_entity_poly.type
_entity_poly.pdbx_seq_one_letter_code
_entity_poly.pdbx_strand_id
1 'polypeptide(L)'
;MADLQADALADAGSYVPGSDGVTEFGTIVIEDGVIPKRLRRPLDLARFALALLLAAAAVALGWFATGTTSGLEDDLVEGARLLPDPVVLIINIIGGIGTLALPLAGAIALIVRRRVRQLFDALVALLIAAVVLSGLSILVSEIADPRLLVALTGSNDPSNAATSPILGGLLAFITASRLISRRPWNVLTLVVMGSLVIVAILSASIAVAGLAASLMIGWAIGLAVRYILGIQTTRPSGAEVADALDRGG
;
A
#
# COMPACT_ATOMS: atom_id res chain seq x y z
N MET A 1 -45.72 43.91 27.13
CA MET A 1 -44.28 44.15 27.40
C MET A 1 -43.86 43.70 28.79
N ALA A 2 -44.70 43.83 29.83
CA ALA A 2 -44.37 43.34 31.18
C ALA A 2 -44.21 41.80 31.27
N ASP A 3 -44.99 41.05 30.49
CA ASP A 3 -44.96 39.57 30.54
C ASP A 3 -43.67 38.97 29.97
N LEU A 4 -43.07 39.60 28.96
CA LEU A 4 -41.79 39.15 28.38
C LEU A 4 -40.62 39.33 29.34
N GLN A 5 -40.70 40.33 30.23
CA GLN A 5 -39.67 40.58 31.23
C GLN A 5 -39.81 39.63 32.43
N ALA A 6 -41.03 39.21 32.75
CA ALA A 6 -41.28 38.19 33.75
C ALA A 6 -40.81 36.79 33.30
N ASP A 7 -41.07 36.42 32.04
CA ASP A 7 -40.58 35.17 31.45
C ASP A 7 -39.04 35.14 31.36
N ALA A 8 -38.41 36.26 30.97
CA ALA A 8 -36.94 36.34 30.91
C ALA A 8 -36.27 36.23 32.29
N LEU A 9 -36.93 36.73 33.35
CA LEU A 9 -36.43 36.62 34.73
C LEU A 9 -36.68 35.22 35.33
N ALA A 10 -37.75 34.54 34.91
CA ALA A 10 -38.01 33.15 35.28
C ALA A 10 -37.01 32.18 34.62
N ASP A 11 -36.63 32.43 33.36
CA ASP A 11 -35.63 31.64 32.62
C ASP A 11 -34.22 31.81 33.24
N ALA A 12 -33.85 33.04 33.62
CA ALA A 12 -32.59 33.35 34.30
C ALA A 12 -32.44 32.67 35.68
N GLY A 13 -33.56 32.42 36.38
CA GLY A 13 -33.56 31.70 37.66
C GLY A 13 -33.36 30.19 37.53
N SER A 14 -33.45 29.64 36.32
CA SER A 14 -33.29 28.22 36.02
C SER A 14 -31.91 27.86 35.44
N TYR A 15 -31.06 28.86 35.20
CA TYR A 15 -29.70 28.65 34.72
C TYR A 15 -28.86 27.99 35.82
N VAL A 16 -28.60 26.69 35.66
CA VAL A 16 -27.66 25.94 36.49
C VAL A 16 -26.28 26.06 35.82
N PRO A 17 -25.31 26.77 36.43
CA PRO A 17 -23.98 26.91 35.84
C PRO A 17 -23.34 25.54 35.60
N GLY A 18 -22.88 25.28 34.37
CA GLY A 18 -22.20 24.04 33.99
C GLY A 18 -23.07 22.96 33.32
N SER A 19 -24.37 23.16 33.11
CA SER A 19 -25.20 22.20 32.35
C SER A 19 -25.00 22.25 30.82
N ASP A 20 -24.41 23.33 30.32
CA ASP A 20 -24.11 23.59 28.91
C ASP A 20 -22.61 23.44 28.58
N GLY A 21 -21.81 22.96 29.54
CA GLY A 21 -20.36 22.79 29.39
C GLY A 21 -19.54 24.08 29.61
N VAL A 22 -20.15 25.16 30.10
CA VAL A 22 -19.47 26.43 30.41
C VAL A 22 -19.36 26.60 31.93
N THR A 23 -18.15 26.77 32.46
CA THR A 23 -17.96 27.08 33.90
C THR A 23 -18.39 28.51 34.22
N GLU A 24 -18.62 28.82 35.50
CA GLU A 24 -18.99 30.17 35.99
C GLU A 24 -18.05 31.29 35.49
N PHE A 25 -16.81 30.96 35.11
CA PHE A 25 -15.82 31.90 34.59
C PHE A 25 -15.76 31.98 33.05
N GLY A 26 -16.76 31.44 32.35
CA GLY A 26 -16.82 31.46 30.88
C GLY A 26 -15.85 30.49 30.20
N THR A 27 -15.26 29.55 30.93
CA THR A 27 -14.40 28.52 30.34
C THR A 27 -15.27 27.43 29.75
N ILE A 28 -15.27 27.33 28.42
CA ILE A 28 -15.86 26.18 27.71
C ILE A 28 -15.00 24.95 28.01
N VAL A 29 -15.56 24.00 28.75
CA VAL A 29 -14.99 22.67 28.95
C VAL A 29 -15.38 21.85 27.73
N ILE A 30 -14.50 21.79 26.74
CA ILE A 30 -14.61 20.82 25.66
C ILE A 30 -14.30 19.47 26.29
N GLU A 31 -15.34 18.72 26.66
CA GLU A 31 -15.20 17.28 26.82
C GLU A 31 -14.75 16.75 25.46
N ASP A 32 -13.46 16.45 25.36
CA ASP A 32 -12.82 15.90 24.17
C ASP A 32 -13.41 14.49 23.97
N GLY A 33 -14.62 14.44 23.42
CA GLY A 33 -15.38 13.23 23.19
C GLY A 33 -14.51 12.31 22.38
N VAL A 34 -14.14 11.17 22.98
CA VAL A 34 -13.14 10.19 22.53
C VAL A 34 -13.13 10.11 21.01
N ILE A 35 -12.30 10.93 20.36
CA ILE A 35 -12.18 10.92 18.90
C ILE A 35 -11.64 9.53 18.59
N PRO A 36 -12.36 8.69 17.82
CA PRO A 36 -11.94 7.32 17.59
C PRO A 36 -10.51 7.35 17.03
N LYS A 37 -9.61 6.73 17.78
CA LYS A 37 -8.13 6.78 17.64
C LYS A 37 -7.62 6.29 16.28
N ARG A 38 -8.49 5.86 15.37
CA ARG A 38 -8.20 5.20 14.09
C ARG A 38 -9.31 5.46 13.05
N LEU A 39 -9.15 6.49 12.22
CA LEU A 39 -9.98 6.65 11.03
C LEU A 39 -9.46 5.67 9.95
N ARG A 40 -10.12 4.52 9.81
CA ARG A 40 -9.84 3.57 8.73
C ARG A 40 -10.17 4.27 7.41
N ARG A 41 -9.21 4.43 6.50
CA ARG A 41 -9.47 5.06 5.20
C ARG A 41 -10.28 4.09 4.33
N PRO A 42 -11.57 4.35 4.06
CA PRO A 42 -12.40 3.45 3.23
C PRO A 42 -11.80 3.29 1.83
N LEU A 43 -11.08 4.30 1.35
CA LEU A 43 -10.37 4.28 0.08
C LEU A 43 -9.27 3.21 0.01
N ASP A 44 -8.57 2.91 1.11
CA ASP A 44 -7.54 1.87 1.10
C ASP A 44 -8.19 0.47 1.05
N LEU A 45 -9.37 0.31 1.64
CA LEU A 45 -10.17 -0.93 1.52
C LEU A 45 -10.72 -1.10 0.10
N ALA A 46 -11.23 -0.02 -0.51
CA ALA A 46 -11.70 -0.05 -1.90
C ALA A 46 -10.55 -0.41 -2.87
N ARG A 47 -9.37 0.18 -2.67
CA ARG A 47 -8.17 -0.17 -3.45
C ARG A 47 -7.70 -1.59 -3.20
N PHE A 48 -7.81 -2.09 -1.97
CA PHE A 48 -7.50 -3.48 -1.65
C PHE A 48 -8.43 -4.44 -2.40
N ALA A 49 -9.74 -4.18 -2.38
CA ALA A 49 -10.71 -4.96 -3.14
C ALA A 49 -10.41 -4.90 -4.64
N LEU A 50 -10.11 -3.71 -5.18
CA LEU A 50 -9.69 -3.54 -6.57
C LEU A 50 -8.41 -4.34 -6.89
N ALA A 51 -7.41 -4.33 -6.00
CA ALA A 51 -6.18 -5.08 -6.17
C ALA A 51 -6.44 -6.59 -6.26
N LEU A 52 -7.32 -7.12 -5.41
CA LEU A 52 -7.73 -8.53 -5.47
C LEU A 52 -8.50 -8.85 -6.76
N LEU A 53 -9.40 -7.96 -7.19
CA LEU A 53 -10.12 -8.12 -8.45
C LEU A 53 -9.17 -8.13 -9.65
N LEU A 54 -8.17 -7.24 -9.67
CA LEU A 54 -7.15 -7.20 -10.72
C LEU A 54 -6.24 -8.43 -10.70
N ALA A 55 -5.88 -8.94 -9.51
CA ALA A 55 -5.14 -10.18 -9.39
C ALA A 55 -5.95 -11.36 -9.95
N ALA A 56 -7.22 -11.48 -9.56
CA ALA A 56 -8.12 -12.52 -10.07
C ALA A 56 -8.34 -12.40 -11.58
N ALA A 57 -8.49 -11.16 -12.09
CA ALA A 57 -8.62 -10.91 -13.52
C ALA A 57 -7.36 -11.31 -14.29
N ALA A 58 -6.16 -11.03 -13.77
CA ALA A 58 -4.89 -11.45 -14.40
C ALA A 58 -4.81 -12.97 -14.53
N VAL A 59 -5.12 -13.70 -13.44
CA VAL A 59 -5.16 -15.17 -13.44
C VAL A 59 -6.22 -15.69 -14.42
N ALA A 60 -7.43 -15.12 -14.38
CA ALA A 60 -8.52 -15.51 -15.27
C ALA A 60 -8.18 -15.28 -16.75
N LEU A 61 -7.57 -14.13 -17.09
CA LEU A 61 -7.14 -13.85 -18.46
C LEU A 61 -6.09 -14.86 -18.94
N GLY A 62 -5.07 -15.16 -18.13
CA GLY A 62 -4.08 -16.18 -18.49
C GLY A 62 -4.71 -17.57 -18.68
N TRP A 63 -5.68 -17.92 -17.83
CA TRP A 63 -6.34 -19.23 -17.86
C TRP A 63 -7.35 -19.39 -19.00
N PHE A 64 -8.18 -18.37 -19.28
CA PHE A 64 -9.22 -18.43 -20.32
C PHE A 64 -8.72 -18.01 -21.71
N ALA A 65 -7.79 -17.05 -21.77
CA ALA A 65 -7.32 -16.43 -23.01
C ALA A 65 -5.85 -16.80 -23.28
N THR A 66 -5.47 -18.06 -23.06
CA THR A 66 -4.09 -18.53 -23.18
C THR A 66 -3.50 -18.21 -24.56
N GLY A 67 -4.24 -18.44 -25.66
CA GLY A 67 -3.75 -18.11 -27.01
C GLY A 67 -3.48 -16.61 -27.24
N THR A 68 -4.34 -15.73 -26.72
CA THR A 68 -4.15 -14.27 -26.81
C THR A 68 -3.05 -13.79 -25.86
N THR A 69 -2.96 -14.37 -24.66
CA THR A 69 -1.97 -14.01 -23.65
C THR A 69 -0.57 -14.45 -24.07
N SER A 70 -0.42 -15.64 -24.66
CA SER A 70 0.85 -16.09 -25.22
C SER A 70 1.29 -15.22 -26.39
N GLY A 71 0.37 -14.81 -27.28
CA GLY A 71 0.71 -13.85 -28.34
C GLY A 71 1.19 -12.50 -27.79
N LEU A 72 0.53 -11.98 -26.76
CA LEU A 72 0.98 -10.75 -26.08
C LEU A 72 2.33 -10.93 -25.38
N GLU A 73 2.59 -12.10 -24.78
CA GLU A 73 3.87 -12.43 -24.16
C GLU A 73 5.00 -12.47 -25.19
N ASP A 74 4.77 -13.11 -26.34
CA ASP A 74 5.72 -13.15 -27.46
C ASP A 74 6.03 -11.73 -27.95
N ASP A 75 5.01 -10.89 -28.15
CA ASP A 75 5.18 -9.49 -28.55
C ASP A 75 6.00 -8.68 -27.52
N LEU A 76 5.76 -8.91 -26.21
CA LEU A 76 6.50 -8.23 -25.14
C LEU A 76 7.95 -8.70 -25.05
N VAL A 77 8.19 -9.99 -25.21
CA VAL A 77 9.54 -10.57 -25.21
C VAL A 77 10.31 -10.10 -26.45
N GLU A 78 9.69 -10.12 -27.63
CA GLU A 78 10.27 -9.60 -28.87
C GLU A 78 10.59 -8.12 -28.74
N GLY A 79 9.64 -7.31 -28.28
CA GLY A 79 9.84 -5.88 -28.03
C GLY A 79 10.97 -5.60 -27.03
N ALA A 80 11.07 -6.40 -25.96
CA ALA A 80 12.15 -6.28 -24.98
C ALA A 80 13.52 -6.68 -25.57
N ARG A 81 13.56 -7.64 -26.50
CA ARG A 81 14.78 -8.05 -27.21
C ARG A 81 15.31 -7.01 -28.21
N LEU A 82 14.49 -6.04 -28.60
CA LEU A 82 14.94 -4.90 -29.41
C LEU A 82 15.82 -3.90 -28.62
N LEU A 83 15.89 -4.03 -27.29
CA LEU A 83 16.75 -3.19 -26.46
C LEU A 83 18.22 -3.52 -26.75
N PRO A 84 19.09 -2.50 -26.99
CA PRO A 84 20.51 -2.72 -27.16
C PRO A 84 21.15 -3.38 -25.93
N ASP A 85 22.14 -4.24 -26.12
CA ASP A 85 22.83 -4.95 -25.02
C ASP A 85 23.29 -4.03 -23.86
N PRO A 86 23.85 -2.82 -24.11
CA PRO A 86 24.21 -1.91 -23.01
C PRO A 86 23.00 -1.46 -22.18
N VAL A 87 21.84 -1.30 -22.80
CA VAL A 87 20.59 -0.91 -22.12
C VAL A 87 20.09 -2.06 -21.27
N VAL A 88 20.11 -3.30 -21.80
CA VAL A 88 19.75 -4.50 -21.04
C VAL A 88 20.68 -4.68 -19.84
N LEU A 89 21.98 -4.45 -20.00
CA LEU A 89 22.93 -4.48 -18.90
C LEU A 89 22.59 -3.45 -17.81
N ILE A 90 22.32 -2.20 -18.20
CA ILE A 90 21.94 -1.14 -17.26
C ILE A 90 20.65 -1.51 -16.51
N ILE A 91 19.64 -2.02 -17.22
CA ILE A 91 18.37 -2.48 -16.63
C ILE A 91 18.62 -3.61 -15.63
N ASN A 92 19.47 -4.59 -15.96
CA ASN A 92 19.84 -5.67 -15.05
C ASN A 92 20.58 -5.16 -13.81
N ILE A 93 21.53 -4.24 -13.98
CA ILE A 93 22.25 -3.62 -12.86
C ILE A 93 21.27 -2.87 -11.95
N ILE A 94 20.36 -2.08 -12.52
CA ILE A 94 19.38 -1.32 -11.74
C ILE A 94 18.39 -2.25 -11.04
N GLY A 95 17.89 -3.29 -11.73
CA GLY A 95 17.00 -4.28 -11.12
C GLY A 95 17.68 -5.04 -9.98
N GLY A 96 18.88 -5.58 -10.24
CA GLY A 96 19.66 -6.34 -9.27
C GLY A 96 20.05 -5.52 -8.04
N ILE A 97 20.69 -4.37 -8.23
CA ILE A 97 21.06 -3.47 -7.12
C ILE A 97 19.80 -2.92 -6.45
N GLY A 98 18.82 -2.46 -7.24
CA GLY A 98 17.59 -1.84 -6.77
C GLY A 98 16.75 -2.76 -5.89
N THR A 99 16.79 -4.07 -6.11
CA THR A 99 16.10 -5.06 -5.27
C THR A 99 16.48 -4.94 -3.80
N LEU A 100 17.75 -4.70 -3.49
CA LEU A 100 18.25 -4.53 -2.12
C LEU A 100 18.37 -3.06 -1.73
N ALA A 101 18.86 -2.22 -2.64
CA ALA A 101 19.10 -0.82 -2.38
C ALA A 101 17.80 -0.05 -2.11
N LEU A 102 16.70 -0.35 -2.81
CA LEU A 102 15.43 0.34 -2.62
C LEU A 102 14.84 0.15 -1.21
N PRO A 103 14.64 -1.07 -0.69
CA PRO A 103 14.14 -1.25 0.67
C PRO A 103 15.13 -0.76 1.71
N LEU A 104 16.44 -0.94 1.52
CA LEU A 104 17.46 -0.47 2.44
C LEU A 104 17.49 1.06 2.54
N ALA A 105 17.54 1.75 1.40
CA ALA A 105 17.52 3.20 1.37
C ALA A 105 16.20 3.75 1.90
N GLY A 106 15.07 3.11 1.57
CA GLY A 106 13.76 3.45 2.12
C GLY A 106 13.71 3.29 3.65
N ALA A 107 14.33 2.24 4.19
CA ALA A 107 14.45 2.02 5.62
C ALA A 107 15.27 3.10 6.31
N ILE A 108 16.46 3.42 5.77
CA ILE A 108 17.30 4.52 6.27
C ILE A 108 16.52 5.83 6.26
N ALA A 109 15.83 6.14 5.16
CA ALA A 109 15.04 7.36 5.04
C ALA A 109 13.90 7.45 6.07
N LEU A 110 13.25 6.32 6.39
CA LEU A 110 12.23 6.27 7.44
C LEU A 110 12.83 6.43 8.83
N ILE A 111 13.99 5.82 9.11
CA ILE A 111 14.71 5.95 10.39
C ILE A 111 15.14 7.39 10.63
N VAL A 112 15.79 8.02 9.65
CA VAL A 112 16.22 9.43 9.72
C VAL A 112 15.03 10.36 9.98
N ARG A 113 13.86 10.06 9.39
CA ARG A 113 12.62 10.81 9.61
C ARG A 113 11.89 10.45 10.90
N ARG A 114 12.48 9.62 11.76
CA ARG A 114 11.90 9.09 13.02
C ARG A 114 10.57 8.34 12.82
N ARG A 115 10.38 7.71 11.66
CA ARG A 115 9.20 6.93 11.27
C ARG A 115 9.43 5.43 11.42
N VAL A 116 10.05 5.00 12.52
CA VAL A 116 10.46 3.61 12.76
C VAL A 116 9.27 2.64 12.76
N ARG A 117 8.12 3.05 13.29
CA ARG A 117 6.89 2.25 13.22
C ARG A 117 6.44 2.00 11.77
N GLN A 118 6.50 3.03 10.93
CA GLN A 118 6.15 2.91 9.52
C GLN A 118 7.13 2.00 8.77
N LEU A 119 8.41 1.98 9.19
CA LEU A 119 9.38 1.02 8.68
C LEU A 119 8.99 -0.41 9.07
N PHE A 120 8.66 -0.65 10.35
CA PHE A 120 8.22 -1.96 10.81
C PHE A 120 6.99 -2.44 10.01
N ASP A 121 5.97 -1.60 9.86
CA ASP A 121 4.78 -1.91 9.06
C ASP A 121 5.15 -2.27 7.61
N ALA A 122 6.12 -1.57 7.02
CA ALA A 122 6.58 -1.83 5.65
C ALA A 122 7.38 -3.13 5.50
N LEU A 123 8.22 -3.46 6.48
CA LEU A 123 8.95 -4.73 6.51
C LEU A 123 8.01 -5.92 6.75
N VAL A 124 7.00 -5.75 7.61
CA VAL A 124 5.94 -6.75 7.81
C VAL A 124 5.17 -6.96 6.50
N ALA A 125 4.77 -5.89 5.80
CA ALA A 125 4.10 -6.01 4.50
C ALA A 125 4.97 -6.75 3.46
N LEU A 126 6.25 -6.41 3.39
CA LEU A 126 7.21 -7.09 2.51
C LEU A 126 7.27 -8.58 2.81
N LEU A 127 7.45 -8.93 4.09
CA LEU A 127 7.60 -10.31 4.53
C LEU A 127 6.31 -11.11 4.27
N ILE A 128 5.15 -10.57 4.61
CA ILE A 128 3.86 -11.22 4.35
C ILE A 128 3.68 -11.45 2.86
N ALA A 129 3.96 -10.45 2.01
CA ALA A 129 3.83 -10.61 0.57
C ALA A 129 4.79 -11.66 0.01
N ALA A 130 6.05 -11.68 0.46
CA ALA A 130 7.00 -12.70 0.06
C ALA A 130 6.52 -14.10 0.46
N VAL A 131 6.06 -14.30 1.70
CA VAL A 131 5.57 -15.59 2.19
C VAL A 131 4.31 -16.03 1.45
N VAL A 132 3.34 -15.15 1.26
CA VAL A 132 2.10 -15.45 0.55
C VAL A 132 2.38 -15.84 -0.90
N LEU A 133 3.22 -15.10 -1.61
CA LEU A 133 3.54 -15.38 -3.00
C LEU A 133 4.35 -16.69 -3.14
N SER A 134 5.33 -16.91 -2.27
CA SER A 134 6.04 -18.20 -2.23
C SER A 134 5.08 -19.36 -1.98
N GLY A 135 4.16 -19.22 -1.02
CA GLY A 135 3.14 -20.22 -0.73
C GLY A 135 2.18 -20.45 -1.89
N LEU A 136 1.75 -19.39 -2.59
CA LEU A 136 0.93 -19.51 -3.79
C LEU A 136 1.67 -20.21 -4.93
N SER A 137 2.97 -19.92 -5.11
CA SER A 137 3.77 -20.60 -6.13
C SER A 137 3.87 -22.10 -5.84
N ILE A 138 4.10 -22.48 -4.57
CA ILE A 138 4.13 -23.89 -4.15
C ILE A 138 2.77 -24.53 -4.37
N LEU A 139 1.68 -23.87 -3.93
CA LEU A 139 0.33 -24.39 -4.09
C LEU A 139 -0.03 -24.65 -5.56
N VAL A 140 0.33 -23.72 -6.46
CA VAL A 140 0.12 -23.92 -7.91
C VAL A 140 0.91 -25.12 -8.42
N SER A 141 2.17 -25.29 -7.99
CA SER A 141 2.99 -26.44 -8.36
C SER A 141 2.43 -27.77 -7.84
N GLU A 142 1.83 -27.78 -6.65
CA GLU A 142 1.23 -28.98 -6.03
C GLU A 142 -0.12 -29.35 -6.64
N ILE A 143 -0.95 -28.37 -6.99
CA ILE A 143 -2.22 -28.62 -7.70
C ILE A 143 -1.94 -29.24 -9.07
N ALA A 144 -0.84 -28.81 -9.73
CA ALA A 144 -0.37 -29.34 -11.00
C ALA A 144 -1.43 -29.36 -12.13
N ASP A 145 -2.40 -28.43 -12.10
CA ASP A 145 -3.35 -28.23 -13.20
C ASP A 145 -2.58 -27.65 -14.40
N PRO A 146 -2.49 -28.37 -15.55
CA PRO A 146 -1.71 -27.92 -16.70
C PRO A 146 -2.13 -26.55 -17.22
N ARG A 147 -3.43 -26.22 -17.17
CA ARG A 147 -3.92 -24.92 -17.64
C ARG A 147 -3.51 -23.79 -16.72
N LEU A 148 -3.54 -24.02 -15.41
CA LEU A 148 -3.13 -23.04 -14.41
C LEU A 148 -1.61 -22.83 -14.43
N LEU A 149 -0.84 -23.92 -14.61
CA LEU A 149 0.61 -23.85 -14.76
C LEU A 149 0.98 -22.99 -15.97
N VAL A 150 0.49 -23.34 -17.16
CA VAL A 150 0.76 -22.55 -18.38
C VAL A 150 0.35 -21.10 -18.20
N ALA A 151 -0.80 -20.84 -17.59
CA ALA A 151 -1.29 -19.48 -17.36
C ALA A 151 -0.38 -18.64 -16.46
N LEU A 152 0.30 -19.22 -15.46
CA LEU A 152 1.08 -18.47 -14.46
C LEU A 152 2.59 -18.57 -14.63
N THR A 153 3.08 -19.67 -15.21
CA THR A 153 4.51 -19.94 -15.40
C THR A 153 4.93 -19.80 -16.87
N GLY A 154 3.99 -19.84 -17.82
CA GLY A 154 4.26 -19.86 -19.25
C GLY A 154 4.67 -21.25 -19.76
N SER A 155 4.63 -22.27 -18.91
CA SER A 155 5.04 -23.64 -19.24
C SER A 155 4.21 -24.69 -18.50
N ASN A 156 4.32 -25.94 -18.92
CA ASN A 156 3.75 -27.08 -18.18
C ASN A 156 4.71 -27.60 -17.09
N ASP A 157 5.84 -26.94 -16.86
CA ASP A 157 6.84 -27.37 -15.87
C ASP A 157 6.43 -26.85 -14.47
N PRO A 158 6.08 -27.74 -13.52
CA PRO A 158 5.72 -27.33 -12.16
C PRO A 158 6.88 -26.72 -11.36
N SER A 159 8.12 -26.88 -11.83
CA SER A 159 9.30 -26.28 -11.19
C SER A 159 9.46 -24.79 -11.49
N ASN A 160 8.76 -24.28 -12.52
CA ASN A 160 8.77 -22.86 -12.83
C ASN A 160 7.96 -22.07 -11.80
N ALA A 161 8.45 -20.87 -11.48
CA ALA A 161 7.77 -20.00 -10.53
C ALA A 161 6.44 -19.48 -11.12
N ALA A 162 5.34 -19.67 -10.40
CA ALA A 162 4.03 -19.15 -10.79
C ALA A 162 3.83 -17.69 -10.35
N THR A 163 4.61 -17.25 -9.36
CA THR A 163 4.57 -15.88 -8.84
C THR A 163 5.98 -15.38 -8.49
N SER A 164 6.12 -14.08 -8.31
CA SER A 164 7.37 -13.40 -7.96
C SER A 164 7.29 -12.80 -6.55
N PRO A 165 7.79 -13.50 -5.51
CA PRO A 165 7.88 -12.99 -4.15
C PRO A 165 8.68 -11.68 -4.04
N ILE A 166 9.70 -11.51 -4.89
CA ILE A 166 10.54 -10.31 -4.91
C ILE A 166 9.73 -9.10 -5.38
N LEU A 167 9.06 -9.19 -6.54
CA LEU A 167 8.27 -8.08 -7.09
C LEU A 167 7.11 -7.70 -6.18
N GLY A 168 6.34 -8.70 -5.73
CA GLY A 168 5.20 -8.44 -4.85
C GLY A 168 5.63 -7.96 -3.46
N GLY A 169 6.71 -8.51 -2.90
CA GLY A 169 7.30 -8.07 -1.64
C GLY A 169 7.78 -6.62 -1.68
N LEU A 170 8.50 -6.22 -2.73
CA LEU A 170 8.94 -4.85 -2.92
C LEU A 170 7.75 -3.90 -3.10
N LEU A 171 6.75 -4.28 -3.90
CA LEU A 171 5.57 -3.44 -4.10
C LEU A 171 4.75 -3.30 -2.80
N ALA A 172 4.67 -4.36 -1.99
CA ALA A 172 4.08 -4.30 -0.66
C ALA A 172 4.84 -3.33 0.26
N PHE A 173 6.17 -3.40 0.28
CA PHE A 173 7.03 -2.47 1.02
C PHE A 173 6.83 -1.02 0.58
N ILE A 174 6.96 -0.74 -0.73
CA ILE A 174 6.79 0.59 -1.33
C ILE A 174 5.43 1.17 -0.95
N THR A 175 4.40 0.31 -1.01
CA THR A 175 3.05 0.65 -0.59
C THR A 175 3.05 0.96 0.89
N ALA A 176 3.26 0.01 1.80
CA ALA A 176 3.22 0.27 3.24
C ALA A 176 4.09 1.47 3.71
N SER A 177 5.30 1.65 3.14
CA SER A 177 6.22 2.76 3.43
C SER A 177 5.84 4.12 2.85
N ARG A 178 4.87 4.20 1.93
CA ARG A 178 4.47 5.44 1.20
C ARG A 178 5.63 6.09 0.47
N LEU A 179 6.55 5.30 -0.05
CA LEU A 179 7.79 5.78 -0.63
C LEU A 179 7.53 6.74 -1.81
N ILE A 180 6.55 6.39 -2.67
CA ILE A 180 6.18 7.15 -3.88
C ILE A 180 5.68 8.59 -3.60
N SER A 181 5.28 8.92 -2.36
CA SER A 181 4.64 10.22 -2.08
C SER A 181 5.59 11.43 -2.13
N ARG A 182 6.91 11.25 -2.32
CA ARG A 182 7.89 12.35 -2.37
C ARG A 182 8.99 12.10 -3.40
N ARG A 183 9.50 13.15 -4.03
CA ARG A 183 10.75 13.07 -4.82
C ARG A 183 11.95 12.88 -3.88
N PRO A 184 13.01 12.17 -4.29
CA PRO A 184 13.19 11.47 -5.58
C PRO A 184 12.60 10.04 -5.62
N TRP A 185 11.98 9.59 -4.53
CA TRP A 185 11.56 8.20 -4.33
C TRP A 185 10.58 7.69 -5.37
N ASN A 186 9.68 8.55 -5.88
CA ASN A 186 8.77 8.16 -6.96
C ASN A 186 9.52 7.69 -8.21
N VAL A 187 10.55 8.42 -8.64
CA VAL A 187 11.37 8.07 -9.81
C VAL A 187 12.20 6.84 -9.51
N LEU A 188 12.86 6.78 -8.35
CA LEU A 188 13.70 5.64 -8.00
C LEU A 188 12.90 4.34 -7.94
N THR A 189 11.71 4.36 -7.33
CA THR A 189 10.80 3.23 -7.30
C THR A 189 10.32 2.85 -8.69
N LEU A 190 9.91 3.82 -9.52
CA LEU A 190 9.45 3.54 -10.88
C LEU A 190 10.54 2.89 -11.73
N VAL A 191 11.76 3.43 -11.67
CA VAL A 191 12.90 2.91 -12.41
C VAL A 191 13.25 1.51 -11.93
N VAL A 192 13.38 1.26 -10.62
CA VAL A 192 13.71 -0.07 -10.10
C VAL A 192 12.63 -1.10 -10.41
N MET A 193 11.35 -0.79 -10.16
CA MET A 193 10.25 -1.72 -10.45
C MET A 193 10.10 -1.97 -11.95
N GLY A 194 10.22 -0.93 -12.78
CA GLY A 194 10.19 -1.05 -14.23
C GLY A 194 11.34 -1.93 -14.73
N SER A 195 12.56 -1.71 -14.24
CA SER A 195 13.70 -2.57 -14.55
C SER A 195 13.46 -4.02 -14.15
N LEU A 196 12.93 -4.28 -12.96
CA LEU A 196 12.64 -5.65 -12.51
C LEU A 196 11.57 -6.35 -13.35
N VAL A 197 10.53 -5.63 -13.77
CA VAL A 197 9.50 -6.18 -14.66
C VAL A 197 10.10 -6.50 -16.03
N ILE A 198 10.92 -5.59 -16.60
CA ILE A 198 11.59 -5.84 -17.88
C ILE A 198 12.53 -7.04 -17.79
N VAL A 199 13.35 -7.14 -16.73
CA VAL A 199 14.22 -8.30 -16.50
C VAL A 199 13.40 -9.59 -16.42
N ALA A 200 12.27 -9.57 -15.72
CA ALA A 200 11.41 -10.75 -15.59
C ALA A 200 10.75 -11.18 -16.91
N ILE A 201 10.40 -10.22 -17.78
CA ILE A 201 9.91 -10.51 -19.14
C ILE A 201 11.04 -11.09 -19.99
N LEU A 202 12.24 -10.49 -19.95
CA LEU A 202 13.41 -10.95 -20.70
C LEU A 202 13.87 -12.36 -20.28
N SER A 203 13.72 -12.72 -19.01
CA SER A 203 14.07 -14.06 -18.52
C SER A 203 13.08 -15.14 -18.94
N ALA A 204 11.86 -14.76 -19.38
CA ALA A 204 10.77 -15.66 -19.74
C ALA A 204 10.51 -16.76 -18.66
N SER A 205 10.80 -16.44 -17.40
CA SER A 205 10.77 -17.41 -16.30
C SER A 205 9.44 -17.48 -15.57
N ILE A 206 8.56 -16.50 -15.81
CA ILE A 206 7.21 -16.36 -15.24
C ILE A 206 6.32 -15.76 -16.34
N ALA A 207 5.08 -16.24 -16.45
CA ALA A 207 4.09 -15.67 -17.37
C ALA A 207 3.75 -14.21 -17.00
N VAL A 208 3.30 -13.42 -17.96
CA VAL A 208 2.83 -12.05 -17.72
C VAL A 208 1.66 -12.02 -16.75
N ALA A 209 0.75 -13.01 -16.82
CA ALA A 209 -0.32 -13.14 -15.85
C ALA A 209 0.20 -13.45 -14.43
N GLY A 210 1.23 -14.30 -14.29
CA GLY A 210 1.91 -14.55 -13.01
C GLY A 210 2.59 -13.30 -12.45
N LEU A 211 3.26 -12.51 -13.29
CA LEU A 211 3.86 -11.22 -12.91
C LEU A 211 2.81 -10.21 -12.47
N ALA A 212 1.74 -10.04 -13.25
CA ALA A 212 0.64 -9.14 -12.94
C ALA A 212 -0.05 -9.52 -11.63
N ALA A 213 -0.37 -10.81 -11.44
CA ALA A 213 -0.94 -11.32 -10.19
C ALA A 213 0.00 -11.04 -9.00
N SER A 214 1.30 -11.26 -9.16
CA SER A 214 2.30 -11.01 -8.10
C SER A 214 2.34 -9.55 -7.66
N LEU A 215 2.31 -8.62 -8.63
CA LEU A 215 2.27 -7.19 -8.36
C LEU A 215 0.94 -6.81 -7.66
N MET A 216 -0.19 -7.29 -8.16
CA MET A 216 -1.49 -6.97 -7.58
C MET A 216 -1.66 -7.52 -6.16
N ILE A 217 -1.18 -8.73 -5.90
CA ILE A 217 -1.17 -9.34 -4.55
C ILE A 217 -0.24 -8.55 -3.61
N GLY A 218 0.97 -8.19 -4.06
CA GLY A 218 1.88 -7.35 -3.29
C GLY A 218 1.27 -6.00 -2.93
N TRP A 219 0.63 -5.35 -3.91
CA TRP A 219 -0.08 -4.10 -3.71
C TRP A 219 -1.25 -4.26 -2.71
N ALA A 220 -2.05 -5.33 -2.86
CA ALA A 220 -3.13 -5.66 -1.95
C ALA A 220 -2.62 -5.82 -0.51
N ILE A 221 -1.55 -6.59 -0.30
CA ILE A 221 -0.96 -6.82 1.03
C ILE A 221 -0.45 -5.51 1.63
N GLY A 222 0.24 -4.68 0.85
CA GLY A 222 0.68 -3.36 1.30
C GLY A 222 -0.49 -2.45 1.71
N LEU A 223 -1.61 -2.49 0.99
CA LEU A 223 -2.84 -1.76 1.35
C LEU A 223 -3.54 -2.34 2.58
N ALA A 224 -3.60 -3.66 2.70
CA ALA A 224 -4.19 -4.35 3.85
C ALA A 224 -3.43 -3.99 5.14
N VAL A 225 -2.10 -4.01 5.10
CA VAL A 225 -1.26 -3.60 6.23
C VAL A 225 -1.51 -2.12 6.59
N ARG A 226 -1.57 -1.23 5.59
CA ARG A 226 -1.91 0.19 5.83
C ARG A 226 -3.29 0.36 6.49
N TYR A 227 -4.28 -0.42 6.05
CA TYR A 227 -5.65 -0.34 6.55
C TYR A 227 -5.75 -0.87 7.99
N ILE A 228 -5.14 -2.02 8.28
CA ILE A 228 -5.18 -2.67 9.59
C ILE A 228 -4.37 -1.89 10.63
N LEU A 229 -3.12 -1.52 10.29
CA LEU A 229 -2.22 -0.88 11.25
C LEU A 229 -2.49 0.63 11.41
N GLY A 230 -3.18 1.23 10.44
CA GLY A 230 -3.72 2.59 10.51
C GLY A 230 -2.68 3.68 10.32
N ILE A 231 -3.16 4.89 10.02
CA ILE A 231 -2.34 6.10 9.89
C ILE A 231 -2.50 6.89 11.19
N GLN A 232 -1.41 7.33 11.81
CA GLN A 232 -1.54 8.31 12.90
C GLN A 232 -2.06 9.63 12.32
N THR A 233 -3.16 10.12 12.90
CA THR A 233 -3.62 11.49 12.69
C THR A 233 -2.61 12.43 13.35
N THR A 234 -1.85 13.17 12.55
CA THR A 234 -1.05 14.32 13.02
C THR A 234 -1.95 15.54 13.21
N ARG A 235 -3.14 15.35 13.78
CA ARG A 235 -3.96 16.48 14.23
C ARG A 235 -3.37 16.87 15.58
N PRO A 236 -2.96 18.14 15.78
CA PRO A 236 -2.51 18.58 17.10
C PRO A 236 -3.56 18.17 18.13
N SER A 237 -3.11 17.63 19.25
CA SER A 237 -4.03 17.34 20.35
C SER A 237 -4.70 18.64 20.79
N GLY A 238 -5.93 18.60 21.31
CA GLY A 238 -6.60 19.81 21.82
C GLY A 238 -5.73 20.56 22.83
N ALA A 239 -4.92 19.84 23.61
CA ALA A 239 -3.91 20.38 24.52
C ALA A 239 -2.78 21.15 23.82
N GLU A 240 -2.24 20.66 22.70
CA GLU A 240 -1.20 21.39 21.94
C GLU A 240 -1.74 22.67 21.28
N VAL A 241 -3.02 22.68 20.93
CA VAL A 241 -3.71 23.88 20.40
C VAL A 241 -3.95 24.88 21.53
N ALA A 242 -4.43 24.44 22.68
CA ALA A 242 -4.65 25.28 23.86
C ALA A 242 -3.35 25.91 24.36
N ASP A 243 -2.28 25.12 24.46
CA ASP A 243 -0.96 25.55 24.93
C ASP A 243 -0.28 26.53 23.94
N ALA A 244 -0.59 26.41 22.63
CA ALA A 244 -0.15 27.38 21.63
C ALA A 244 -0.95 28.70 21.67
N LEU A 245 -2.23 28.65 22.03
CA LEU A 245 -3.08 29.83 22.25
C LEU A 245 -2.67 30.57 23.53
N ASP A 246 -2.39 29.86 24.63
CA ASP A 246 -1.92 30.44 25.90
C ASP A 246 -0.55 31.12 25.78
N ARG A 247 0.34 30.57 24.95
CA ARG A 247 1.66 31.20 24.68
C ARG A 247 1.61 32.34 23.67
N GLY A 248 0.51 32.46 22.91
CA GLY A 248 0.32 33.50 21.89
C GLY A 248 -0.59 34.65 22.33
N GLY A 249 -1.19 34.57 23.52
CA GLY A 249 -2.01 35.58 24.17
C GLY A 249 -1.21 36.50 25.08
#